data_AF-A0A7V8B1I5-F1
#
_entry.id   AF-A0A7V8B1I5-F1
#
_cell.length_a   1.000
_cell.length_b   1.000
_cell.length_c   1.000
_cell.angle_alpha   90.00
_cell.angle_beta   90.00
_cell.angle_gamma   90.00
#
_symmetry.space_group_name_H-M   'P 1'
#
loop_
_entity.id
_entity.type
_entity.pdbx_description
1 polymer ?
#
loop_
_entity_poly.entity_id
_entity_poly.type
_entity_poly.pdbx_seq_one_letter_code
_entity_poly.pdbx_strand_id
1 'polypeptide(L)'
;MDMKTSKHVFLMVIPSLLFVFVIGFSFMLSQKSVASLVSADGQLSCTDEQFNAYNKHMLQAGEMTISRQPDSGTFLQQRKMIDAFEKLTLPKYKTIIAAAHVETAQVYTTACAKEKCTMDEMAKPEQACLTEHWNDCPYLAMQFREKRYCFLKPARE
;
A
#
# COMPACT_ATOMS: atom_id res chain seq x y z
N MET A 1 -67.71 -16.44 -15.30
CA MET A 1 -66.85 -16.14 -14.13
C MET A 1 -65.68 -15.33 -14.65
N ASP A 2 -65.71 -14.02 -14.35
CA ASP A 2 -64.84 -12.99 -14.91
C ASP A 2 -63.38 -13.17 -14.50
N MET A 3 -62.50 -13.24 -15.49
CA MET A 3 -61.06 -13.35 -15.36
C MET A 3 -60.47 -11.94 -15.30
N LYS A 4 -60.55 -11.28 -14.13
CA LYS A 4 -60.10 -9.88 -13.94
C LYS A 4 -59.32 -9.66 -12.65
N THR A 5 -58.34 -10.53 -12.35
CA THR A 5 -57.52 -10.37 -11.14
C THR A 5 -56.05 -10.75 -11.34
N SER A 6 -55.52 -10.61 -12.56
CA SER A 6 -54.14 -11.01 -12.86
C SER A 6 -53.19 -9.82 -13.11
N LYS A 7 -53.70 -8.64 -13.50
CA LYS A 7 -52.86 -7.51 -13.90
C LYS A 7 -52.32 -6.63 -12.76
N HIS A 8 -52.98 -6.62 -11.59
CA HIS A 8 -52.59 -5.71 -10.50
C HIS A 8 -51.48 -6.26 -9.59
N VAL A 9 -51.30 -7.58 -9.50
CA VAL A 9 -50.25 -8.19 -8.67
C VAL A 9 -48.87 -8.03 -9.32
N PHE A 10 -48.80 -8.15 -10.65
CA PHE A 10 -47.53 -8.00 -11.39
C PHE A 10 -46.97 -6.56 -11.36
N LEU A 11 -47.82 -5.55 -11.26
CA LEU A 11 -47.43 -4.13 -11.33
C LEU A 11 -46.88 -3.56 -10.00
N MET A 12 -47.11 -4.22 -8.87
CA MET A 12 -46.57 -3.80 -7.55
C MET A 12 -45.35 -4.60 -7.08
N VAL A 13 -45.12 -5.80 -7.63
CA VAL A 13 -43.99 -6.65 -7.21
C VAL A 13 -42.69 -6.26 -7.91
N ILE A 14 -42.77 -5.81 -9.18
CA ILE A 14 -41.60 -5.40 -9.97
C ILE A 14 -40.87 -4.17 -9.40
N PRO A 15 -41.55 -3.08 -8.97
CA PRO A 15 -40.88 -1.92 -8.38
C PRO A 15 -40.19 -2.24 -7.05
N SER A 16 -40.80 -3.15 -6.27
CA SER A 16 -40.32 -3.52 -4.94
C SER A 16 -39.03 -4.36 -4.99
N LEU A 17 -38.93 -5.29 -5.96
CA LEU A 17 -37.71 -6.07 -6.21
C LEU A 17 -36.56 -5.20 -6.74
N LEU A 18 -36.86 -4.23 -7.61
CA LEU A 18 -35.87 -3.28 -8.10
C LEU A 18 -35.33 -2.39 -6.97
N PHE A 19 -36.18 -1.96 -6.03
CA PHE A 19 -35.75 -1.15 -4.89
C PHE A 19 -34.80 -1.91 -3.96
N VAL A 20 -35.08 -3.20 -3.69
CA VAL A 20 -34.18 -4.05 -2.88
C VAL A 20 -32.85 -4.31 -3.62
N PHE A 21 -32.88 -4.50 -4.94
CA PHE A 21 -31.67 -4.65 -5.75
C PHE A 21 -30.80 -3.39 -5.75
N VAL A 22 -31.40 -2.20 -5.86
CA VAL A 22 -30.68 -0.92 -5.85
C VAL A 22 -30.08 -0.63 -4.46
N ILE A 23 -30.79 -0.96 -3.38
CA ILE A 23 -30.26 -0.82 -2.01
C ILE A 23 -29.12 -1.83 -1.77
N GLY A 24 -29.25 -3.08 -2.24
CA GLY A 24 -28.21 -4.10 -2.16
C GLY A 24 -26.94 -3.76 -2.95
N PHE A 25 -27.08 -3.21 -4.16
CA PHE A 25 -25.95 -2.73 -4.96
C PHE A 25 -25.28 -1.51 -4.34
N SER A 26 -26.06 -0.61 -3.75
CA SER A 26 -25.54 0.58 -3.06
C SER A 26 -24.77 0.20 -1.78
N PHE A 27 -25.17 -0.86 -1.08
CA PHE A 27 -24.45 -1.35 0.10
C PHE A 27 -23.12 -2.03 -0.29
N MET A 28 -23.06 -2.71 -1.43
CA MET A 28 -21.80 -3.29 -1.97
C MET A 28 -20.83 -2.23 -2.51
N LEU A 29 -21.33 -1.10 -3.03
CA LEU A 29 -20.50 0.05 -3.44
C LEU A 29 -20.09 0.96 -2.27
N SER A 30 -20.77 0.83 -1.12
CA SER A 30 -20.49 1.57 0.12
C SER A 30 -19.62 0.76 1.10
N GLN A 31 -18.85 -0.21 0.61
CA GLN A 31 -17.57 -0.47 1.25
C GLN A 31 -16.67 0.72 0.93
N LYS A 32 -16.71 1.72 1.84
CA LYS A 32 -15.70 2.78 1.98
C LYS A 32 -14.39 2.27 1.40
N SER A 33 -13.98 2.80 0.25
CA SER A 33 -12.62 2.67 -0.22
C SER A 33 -11.76 3.28 0.88
N VAL A 34 -11.26 2.44 1.80
CA VAL A 34 -10.13 2.83 2.64
C VAL A 34 -9.11 3.26 1.63
N ALA A 35 -8.81 4.57 1.56
CA ALA A 35 -7.94 5.08 0.53
C ALA A 35 -6.69 4.20 0.50
N SER A 36 -6.52 3.47 -0.59
CA SER A 36 -5.52 2.41 -0.63
C SER A 36 -4.19 3.08 -0.94
N LEU A 37 -3.23 2.89 -0.05
CA LEU A 37 -1.91 3.48 -0.20
C LEU A 37 -1.11 2.65 -1.23
N VAL A 38 -1.38 2.91 -2.52
CA VAL A 38 -0.86 2.17 -3.69
C VAL A 38 -0.28 3.14 -4.72
N SER A 39 0.94 2.90 -5.19
CA SER A 39 1.60 3.70 -6.24
C SER A 39 0.79 3.76 -7.53
N ALA A 40 1.04 4.77 -8.37
CA ALA A 40 0.28 4.95 -9.61
C ALA A 40 0.50 3.79 -10.60
N ASP A 41 1.71 3.23 -10.64
CA ASP A 41 2.04 2.02 -11.41
C ASP A 41 1.50 0.70 -10.81
N GLY A 42 0.90 0.75 -9.61
CA GLY A 42 0.36 -0.40 -8.89
C GLY A 42 1.40 -1.40 -8.36
N GLN A 43 2.70 -1.14 -8.53
CA GLN A 43 3.77 -2.08 -8.14
C GLN A 43 4.08 -2.01 -6.63
N LEU A 44 3.82 -0.88 -5.98
CA LEU A 44 4.02 -0.69 -4.54
C LEU A 44 2.66 -0.47 -3.87
N SER A 45 2.30 -1.35 -2.95
CA SER A 45 1.01 -1.33 -2.26
C SER A 45 1.23 -1.61 -0.78
N CYS A 46 0.82 -0.69 0.09
CA CYS A 46 0.99 -0.84 1.54
C CYS A 46 -0.13 -1.66 2.18
N THR A 47 -0.52 -2.77 1.54
CA THR A 47 -1.49 -3.71 2.09
C THR A 47 -0.82 -4.86 2.85
N ASP A 48 -1.61 -5.63 3.59
CA ASP A 48 -1.13 -6.80 4.32
C ASP A 48 -0.69 -7.92 3.38
N GLU A 49 -1.31 -8.06 2.21
CA GLU A 49 -0.93 -9.05 1.21
C GLU A 49 0.50 -8.81 0.70
N GLN A 50 0.85 -7.57 0.36
CA GLN A 50 2.19 -7.25 -0.15
C GLN A 50 3.26 -7.41 0.95
N PHE A 51 2.95 -7.02 2.19
CA PHE A 51 3.88 -7.22 3.31
C PHE A 51 4.05 -8.70 3.68
N ASN A 52 2.97 -9.49 3.63
CA ASN A 52 3.06 -10.93 3.80
C ASN A 52 3.86 -11.60 2.67
N ALA A 53 3.80 -11.06 1.45
CA ALA A 53 4.68 -11.49 0.37
C ALA A 53 6.16 -11.16 0.66
N TYR A 54 6.45 -10.00 1.25
CA TYR A 54 7.79 -9.68 1.74
C TYR A 54 8.28 -10.65 2.83
N ASN A 55 7.42 -11.00 3.80
CA ASN A 55 7.79 -11.90 4.90
C ASN A 55 8.28 -13.27 4.41
N LYS A 56 7.83 -13.73 3.24
CA LYS A 56 8.31 -14.96 2.60
C LYS A 56 9.76 -14.85 2.07
N HIS A 57 10.23 -13.64 1.83
CA HIS A 57 11.53 -13.34 1.24
C HIS A 57 12.49 -12.60 2.19
N MET A 58 12.04 -12.14 3.36
CA MET A 58 12.84 -11.27 4.23
C MET A 58 14.23 -11.84 4.58
N LEU A 59 14.34 -13.15 4.82
CA LEU A 59 15.62 -13.82 5.13
C LEU A 59 16.53 -14.04 3.92
N GLN A 60 15.97 -13.93 2.72
CA GLN A 60 16.70 -13.96 1.44
C GLN A 60 17.17 -12.56 1.06
N ALA A 61 16.35 -11.55 1.36
CA ALA A 61 16.61 -10.15 1.02
C ALA A 61 17.61 -9.48 1.97
N GLY A 62 17.68 -9.89 3.24
CA GLY A 62 18.51 -9.22 4.24
C GLY A 62 19.02 -10.12 5.37
N GLU A 63 20.14 -9.72 5.98
CA GLU A 63 20.65 -10.30 7.23
C GLU A 63 19.80 -9.92 8.45
N MET A 64 19.09 -8.79 8.38
CA MET A 64 18.03 -8.41 9.31
C MET A 64 16.68 -8.32 8.60
N THR A 65 15.60 -8.26 9.37
CA THR A 65 14.25 -8.05 8.85
C THR A 65 13.79 -6.62 9.12
N ILE A 66 12.92 -6.10 8.25
CA ILE A 66 12.26 -4.81 8.45
C ILE A 66 10.80 -5.10 8.80
N SER A 67 10.41 -4.73 10.01
CA SER A 67 9.02 -4.86 10.43
C SER A 67 8.14 -3.85 9.71
N ARG A 68 6.83 -4.12 9.73
CA ARG A 68 5.83 -3.09 9.41
C ARG A 68 6.09 -1.88 10.30
N GLN A 69 6.18 -0.71 9.69
CA GLN A 69 6.39 0.53 10.43
C GLN A 69 5.12 0.92 11.20
N PRO A 70 5.27 1.50 12.40
CA PRO A 70 4.14 2.13 13.07
C PRO A 70 3.53 3.23 12.21
N ASP A 71 2.28 3.59 12.51
CA ASP A 71 1.58 4.67 11.81
C ASP A 71 2.41 5.96 11.95
N SER A 72 2.83 6.53 10.82
CA SER A 72 3.64 7.75 10.76
C SER A 72 3.08 8.71 9.72
N GLY A 73 2.95 9.98 10.11
CA GLY A 73 2.35 11.01 9.28
C GLY A 73 0.87 10.79 8.94
N THR A 74 0.36 11.68 8.10
CA THR A 74 -0.98 11.61 7.50
C THR A 74 -0.97 10.75 6.24
N PHE A 75 -2.17 10.32 5.79
CA PHE A 75 -2.31 9.59 4.53
C PHE A 75 -1.70 10.35 3.34
N LEU A 76 -1.88 11.68 3.30
CA LEU A 76 -1.33 12.53 2.25
C LEU A 76 0.21 12.58 2.28
N GLN A 77 0.83 12.60 3.46
CA GLN A 77 2.30 12.53 3.59
C GLN A 77 2.82 11.17 3.13
N GLN A 78 2.16 10.07 3.53
CA GLN A 78 2.53 8.73 3.09
C GLN A 78 2.39 8.56 1.57
N ARG A 79 1.33 9.14 0.97
CA ARG A 79 1.15 9.20 -0.49
C ARG A 79 2.35 9.86 -1.16
N LYS A 80 2.76 11.04 -0.68
CA LYS A 80 3.90 11.76 -1.24
C LYS A 80 5.20 10.95 -1.18
N MET A 81 5.44 10.22 -0.08
CA MET A 81 6.61 9.35 0.05
C MET A 81 6.62 8.23 -1.00
N ILE A 82 5.48 7.58 -1.22
CA ILE A 82 5.35 6.52 -2.23
C ILE A 82 5.52 7.05 -3.63
N ASP A 83 4.88 8.18 -3.94
CA ASP A 83 5.00 8.82 -5.25
C ASP A 83 6.44 9.27 -5.52
N ALA A 84 7.18 9.68 -4.47
CA ALA A 84 8.60 10.03 -4.57
C ALA A 84 9.46 8.78 -4.84
N PHE A 85 9.19 7.65 -4.17
CA PHE A 85 9.91 6.40 -4.41
C PHE A 85 9.62 5.82 -5.80
N GLU A 86 8.36 5.90 -6.27
CA GLU A 86 7.96 5.41 -7.60
C GLU A 86 8.75 6.08 -8.73
N LYS A 87 9.04 7.39 -8.59
CA LYS A 87 9.80 8.18 -9.57
C LYS A 87 11.29 7.83 -9.62
N LEU A 88 11.80 7.06 -8.66
CA LEU A 88 13.21 6.68 -8.65
C LEU A 88 13.50 5.66 -9.76
N THR A 89 14.54 5.93 -10.53
CA THR A 89 15.09 4.95 -11.47
C THR A 89 15.99 3.99 -10.70
N LEU A 90 15.40 2.84 -10.32
CA LEU A 90 16.06 1.82 -9.52
C LEU A 90 16.70 0.74 -10.40
N PRO A 91 17.92 0.27 -10.10
CA PRO A 91 18.51 -0.87 -10.79
C PRO A 91 17.67 -2.14 -10.61
N LYS A 92 17.16 -2.73 -11.70
CA LYS A 92 16.18 -3.84 -11.67
C LYS A 92 16.62 -5.06 -10.85
N TYR A 93 17.87 -5.46 -10.97
CA TYR A 93 18.41 -6.69 -10.37
C TYR A 93 19.10 -6.47 -9.02
N LYS A 94 18.90 -5.30 -8.40
CA LYS A 94 19.45 -5.00 -7.09
C LYS A 94 18.38 -5.04 -6.02
N THR A 95 18.79 -5.52 -4.85
CA THR A 95 18.03 -5.31 -3.63
C THR A 95 18.29 -3.90 -3.15
N ILE A 96 17.22 -3.16 -2.90
CA ILE A 96 17.28 -1.74 -2.56
C ILE A 96 16.40 -1.54 -1.34
N ILE A 97 16.94 -0.87 -0.34
CA ILE A 97 16.22 -0.48 0.88
C ILE A 97 15.99 1.01 0.81
N ALA A 98 14.78 1.44 1.17
CA ALA A 98 14.42 2.84 1.23
C ALA A 98 13.83 3.22 2.58
N ALA A 99 14.26 4.38 3.08
CA ALA A 99 13.60 5.14 4.13
C ALA A 99 13.19 6.50 3.56
N ALA A 100 12.27 7.18 4.21
CA ALA A 100 11.86 8.51 3.76
C ALA A 100 11.52 9.40 4.95
N HIS A 101 11.81 10.68 4.82
CA HIS A 101 11.37 11.67 5.79
C HIS A 101 9.89 12.01 5.56
N VAL A 102 9.07 11.87 6.59
CA VAL A 102 7.60 11.99 6.49
C VAL A 102 7.17 13.38 6.03
N GLU A 103 7.80 14.44 6.53
CA GLU A 103 7.37 15.81 6.25
C GLU A 103 7.72 16.25 4.83
N THR A 104 8.95 15.97 4.39
CA THR A 104 9.46 16.44 3.09
C THR A 104 9.25 15.44 1.95
N ALA A 105 8.88 14.19 2.28
CA ALA A 105 8.83 13.07 1.36
C ALA A 105 10.16 12.76 0.65
N GLN A 106 11.28 13.24 1.19
CA GLN A 106 12.62 12.95 0.67
C GLN A 106 12.96 11.48 0.92
N VAL A 107 13.31 10.77 -0.15
CA VAL A 107 13.58 9.32 -0.11
C VAL A 107 15.09 9.07 -0.13
N TYR A 108 15.54 8.27 0.82
CA TYR A 108 16.91 7.82 0.96
C TYR A 108 16.96 6.34 0.57
N THR A 109 17.89 5.98 -0.30
CA THR A 109 18.00 4.59 -0.76
C THR A 109 19.42 4.06 -0.59
N THR A 110 19.52 2.76 -0.38
CA THR A 110 20.79 2.03 -0.47
C THR A 110 20.57 0.80 -1.33
N ALA A 111 21.37 0.66 -2.39
CA ALA A 111 21.44 -0.55 -3.19
C ALA A 111 22.50 -1.48 -2.60
N CYS A 112 22.12 -2.73 -2.35
CA CYS A 112 23.01 -3.71 -1.74
C CYS A 112 24.04 -4.21 -2.75
N ALA A 113 25.27 -4.44 -2.28
CA ALA A 113 26.36 -4.93 -3.12
C ALA A 113 26.02 -6.31 -3.70
N LYS A 114 25.45 -7.18 -2.86
CA LYS A 114 24.95 -8.51 -3.19
C LYS A 114 23.42 -8.52 -3.21
N GLU A 115 22.85 -9.65 -3.64
CA GLU A 115 21.40 -9.85 -3.59
C GLU A 115 20.86 -9.80 -2.14
N LYS A 116 21.54 -10.46 -1.20
CA LYS A 116 21.22 -10.35 0.22
C LYS A 116 21.95 -9.15 0.81
N CYS A 117 21.20 -8.22 1.39
CA CYS A 117 21.75 -7.04 2.07
C CYS A 117 22.39 -7.42 3.40
N THR A 118 23.54 -6.82 3.67
CA THR A 118 24.14 -6.84 5.01
C THR A 118 23.34 -5.98 5.99
N MET A 119 23.50 -6.21 7.30
CA MET A 119 22.86 -5.38 8.32
C MET A 119 23.16 -3.88 8.12
N ASP A 120 24.43 -3.53 7.87
CA ASP A 120 24.85 -2.14 7.67
C ASP A 120 24.19 -1.51 6.44
N GLU A 121 24.10 -2.25 5.32
CA GLU A 121 23.42 -1.76 4.11
C GLU A 121 21.94 -1.51 4.35
N MET A 122 21.29 -2.32 5.19
CA MET A 122 19.88 -2.15 5.52
C MET A 122 19.63 -0.93 6.40
N ALA A 123 20.55 -0.60 7.31
CA ALA A 123 20.41 0.55 8.22
C ALA A 123 20.75 1.90 7.56
N LYS A 124 21.61 1.91 6.53
CA LYS A 124 22.09 3.13 5.86
C LYS A 124 21.01 4.13 5.44
N PRO A 125 19.89 3.76 4.77
CA PRO A 125 18.93 4.75 4.30
C PRO A 125 18.24 5.47 5.47
N GLU A 126 17.89 4.76 6.53
CA GLU A 126 17.30 5.36 7.74
C GLU A 126 18.32 6.25 8.45
N GLN A 127 19.56 5.78 8.61
CA GLN A 127 20.64 6.58 9.21
C GLN A 127 20.90 7.87 8.42
N ALA A 128 20.92 7.80 7.08
CA ALA A 128 21.10 8.98 6.23
C ALA A 128 19.96 9.99 6.43
N CYS A 129 18.72 9.51 6.47
CA CYS A 129 17.55 10.34 6.75
C CYS A 129 17.64 11.00 8.13
N LEU A 130 17.94 10.23 9.17
CA LEU A 130 18.03 10.72 10.56
C LEU A 130 19.22 11.67 10.76
N THR A 131 20.29 11.52 9.99
CA THR A 131 21.43 12.46 10.03
C THR A 131 21.03 13.84 9.51
N GLU A 132 20.12 13.90 8.52
CA GLU A 132 19.68 15.15 7.90
C GLU A 132 18.48 15.78 8.64
N HIS A 133 17.47 14.98 9.01
CA HIS A 133 16.18 15.48 9.54
C HIS A 133 15.97 15.24 11.03
N TRP A 134 16.76 14.38 11.68
CA TRP A 134 16.74 14.09 13.13
C TRP A 134 15.46 13.44 13.68
N ASN A 135 14.40 13.28 12.89
CA ASN A 135 13.15 12.62 13.29
C ASN A 135 12.40 11.98 12.09
N ASP A 136 11.35 11.21 12.38
CA ASP A 136 10.31 10.76 11.45
C ASP A 136 10.83 10.23 10.10
N CYS A 137 11.76 9.27 10.19
CA CYS A 137 12.42 8.61 9.07
C CYS A 137 12.07 7.10 8.96
N PRO A 138 10.79 6.72 8.83
CA PRO A 138 10.41 5.32 8.72
C PRO A 138 11.02 4.64 7.49
N TYR A 139 11.25 3.33 7.60
CA TYR A 139 11.46 2.50 6.41
C TYR A 139 10.23 2.57 5.51
N LEU A 140 10.44 2.95 4.25
CA LEU A 140 9.36 3.15 3.29
C LEU A 140 9.08 1.85 2.53
N ALA A 141 10.11 1.33 1.85
CA ALA A 141 9.95 0.23 0.91
C ALA A 141 11.26 -0.54 0.68
N MET A 142 11.14 -1.73 0.10
CA MET A 142 12.25 -2.51 -0.45
C MET A 142 11.93 -2.93 -1.88
N GLN A 143 12.95 -2.92 -2.74
CA GLN A 143 12.94 -3.69 -3.99
C GLN A 143 13.76 -4.97 -3.79
N PHE A 144 13.23 -6.13 -4.18
CA PHE A 144 13.95 -7.41 -4.20
C PHE A 144 13.55 -8.18 -5.46
N ARG A 145 14.53 -8.51 -6.32
CA ARG A 145 14.31 -9.22 -7.60
C ARG A 145 13.17 -8.62 -8.43
N GLU A 146 13.24 -7.32 -8.70
CA GLU A 146 12.25 -6.51 -9.44
C GLU A 146 10.90 -6.28 -8.74
N LYS A 147 10.59 -6.99 -7.64
CA LYS A 147 9.37 -6.75 -6.87
C LYS A 147 9.59 -5.68 -5.83
N ARG A 148 8.58 -4.84 -5.62
CA ARG A 148 8.56 -3.78 -4.60
C ARG A 148 7.66 -4.18 -3.44
N TYR A 149 8.06 -3.81 -2.24
CA TYR A 149 7.39 -4.16 -0.99
C TYR A 149 7.30 -2.93 -0.11
N CYS A 150 6.08 -2.53 0.27
CA CYS A 150 5.87 -1.40 1.17
C CYS A 150 5.90 -1.85 2.64
N PHE A 151 6.57 -1.06 3.48
CA PHE A 151 6.66 -1.28 4.93
C PHE A 151 5.73 -0.38 5.74
N LEU A 152 5.18 0.68 5.14
CA LEU A 152 4.25 1.56 5.82
C LEU A 152 2.96 0.81 6.17
N LYS A 153 2.36 1.22 7.28
CA LYS A 153 0.95 0.96 7.57
C LYS A 153 0.15 2.20 7.15
N PRO A 154 -0.88 2.04 6.29
CA PRO A 154 -1.68 3.18 5.84
C PRO A 154 -2.28 3.93 7.03
N ALA A 155 -2.01 5.23 7.11
CA ALA A 155 -2.66 6.11 8.06
C ALA A 155 -4.17 6.12 7.76
N ARG A 156 -4.97 6.21 8.82
CA ARG A 156 -6.42 6.42 8.68
C ARG A 156 -6.65 7.85 8.18
N GLU A 157 -7.59 8.01 7.25
CA GLU A 157 -8.08 9.33 6.84
C GLU A 157 -8.78 10.08 7.97
#